data_AF-A0A9X1PHE7-F1
#
_entry.id   AF-A0A9X1PHE7-F1
#
_cell.length_a   1.000
_cell.length_b   1.000
_cell.length_c   1.000
_cell.angle_alpha   90.00
_cell.angle_beta   90.00
_cell.angle_gamma   90.00
#
_symmetry.space_group_name_H-M   'P 1'
#
loop_
_entity.id
_entity.type
_entity.pdbx_description
1 polymer ?
#
loop_
_entity_poly.entity_id
_entity_poly.type
_entity_poly.pdbx_seq_one_letter_code
_entity_poly.pdbx_strand_id
1 'polypeptide(L)'
;MKNPINTLERFVSLVKDHRSANHPLFAIIESAAKNDTLSREMYSIFSVNIAARTMLSLPEIHACCIQAALDLDPLRTAYSVMTGAEEGGSGKPDQVHSVLMMNALNNHGRIVFELAALDLKCLMALIRLVHACGKYIRLIRIEMAFPGIDSELDFADFTDRSEIIDCCYRMAISVGIEFDKNASHGLAEIEALEKVAEKQLSDFGVLPETVSYCLAQLDVLTKMKTGYLQGVGFAHEALADGMIDSMFKIMYAHRNKYVSEDEFLNSVYPYFEAHGNYIDVYKGLSKESEGVEVIHAQRELEKLSRLDDDALEIAWQGANDFADRNVGIWDGMLAVLQQTAKFAPNLTLR
;
A
#
# COMPACT_ATOMS: atom_id res chain seq x y z
N MET A 1 29.73 11.00 12.78
CA MET A 1 29.32 11.91 11.69
C MET A 1 28.05 12.61 12.15
N LYS A 2 27.89 13.92 11.94
CA LYS A 2 26.61 14.57 12.24
C LYS A 2 25.52 13.91 11.40
N ASN A 3 24.41 13.58 12.04
CA ASN A 3 23.26 12.96 11.43
C ASN A 3 22.80 13.79 10.21
N PRO A 4 22.58 13.20 9.02
CA PRO A 4 22.09 13.93 7.86
C PRO A 4 20.71 14.60 8.07
N ILE A 5 19.97 14.31 9.14
CA ILE A 5 18.56 14.73 9.29
C ILE A 5 18.40 15.53 10.57
N ASN A 6 19.02 16.69 10.60
CA ASN A 6 18.87 17.61 11.72
C ASN A 6 17.63 18.51 11.59
N THR A 7 16.82 18.34 10.54
CA THR A 7 15.57 19.10 10.34
C THR A 7 14.51 18.26 9.65
N LEU A 8 13.25 18.55 9.96
CA LEU A 8 12.08 17.98 9.31
C LEU A 8 12.03 18.29 7.81
N GLU A 9 12.42 19.51 7.43
CA GLU A 9 12.51 19.92 6.02
C GLU A 9 13.46 19.02 5.22
N ARG A 10 14.60 18.66 5.83
CA ARG A 10 15.57 17.78 5.20
C ARG A 10 15.06 16.34 5.11
N PHE A 11 14.40 15.84 6.15
CA PHE A 11 13.71 14.55 6.11
C PHE A 11 12.75 14.47 4.90
N VAL A 12 11.87 15.47 4.75
CA VAL A 12 10.89 15.51 3.64
C VAL A 12 11.57 15.53 2.28
N SER A 13 12.58 16.39 2.10
CA SER A 13 13.33 16.47 0.84
C SER A 13 13.94 15.12 0.50
N LEU A 14 14.60 14.47 1.46
CA LEU A 14 15.29 13.20 1.21
C LEU A 14 14.33 12.08 0.78
N VAL A 15 13.13 12.01 1.35
CA VAL A 15 12.12 11.02 0.94
C VAL A 15 11.59 11.34 -0.47
N LYS A 16 11.27 12.60 -0.75
CA LYS A 16 10.75 13.03 -2.07
C LYS A 16 11.78 12.88 -3.19
N ASP A 17 13.05 13.13 -2.87
CA ASP A 17 14.18 12.98 -3.80
C ASP A 17 14.69 11.53 -3.88
N HIS A 18 14.10 10.61 -3.10
CA HIS A 18 14.51 9.21 -3.11
C HIS A 18 14.27 8.60 -4.49
N ARG A 19 15.19 7.72 -4.93
CA ARG A 19 15.13 7.08 -6.26
C ARG A 19 13.86 6.24 -6.49
N SER A 20 13.14 5.87 -5.44
CA SER A 20 11.83 5.21 -5.54
C SER A 20 10.78 6.13 -6.18
N ALA A 21 10.80 7.43 -5.88
CA ALA A 21 9.82 8.40 -6.40
C ALA A 21 9.97 8.60 -7.92
N ASN A 22 11.21 8.52 -8.41
CA ASN A 22 11.57 8.81 -9.80
C ASN A 22 12.22 7.60 -10.49
N HIS A 23 11.71 6.39 -10.20
CA HIS A 23 12.31 5.18 -10.71
C HIS A 23 12.12 5.05 -12.24
N PRO A 24 13.15 4.71 -13.04
CA PRO A 24 13.05 4.64 -14.50
C PRO A 24 11.99 3.67 -15.05
N LEU A 25 11.60 2.66 -14.25
CA LEU A 25 10.55 1.70 -14.58
C LEU A 25 9.26 2.40 -15.05
N PHE A 26 8.78 3.39 -14.28
CA PHE A 26 7.50 4.05 -14.57
C PHE A 26 7.55 4.81 -15.89
N ALA A 27 8.63 5.55 -16.14
CA ALA A 27 8.84 6.26 -17.41
C ALA A 27 8.89 5.30 -18.62
N ILE A 28 9.50 4.12 -18.45
CA ILE A 28 9.58 3.10 -19.50
C ILE A 28 8.19 2.53 -19.81
N ILE A 29 7.41 2.16 -18.79
CA ILE A 29 6.07 1.59 -18.99
C ILE A 29 5.10 2.65 -19.52
N GLU A 30 5.15 3.89 -19.01
CA GLU A 30 4.38 5.02 -19.51
C GLU A 30 4.70 5.29 -21.00
N SER A 31 5.99 5.32 -21.35
CA SER A 31 6.43 5.48 -22.74
C SER A 31 5.92 4.34 -23.63
N ALA A 32 5.95 3.09 -23.14
CA ALA A 32 5.39 1.96 -23.87
C ALA A 32 3.87 2.09 -24.06
N ALA A 33 3.14 2.54 -23.03
CA ALA A 33 1.70 2.78 -23.12
C ALA A 33 1.38 3.88 -24.15
N LYS A 34 2.12 5.00 -24.09
CA LYS A 34 2.00 6.15 -24.99
C LYS A 34 2.26 5.81 -26.46
N ASN A 35 3.27 4.98 -26.70
CA ASN A 35 3.69 4.62 -28.06
C ASN A 35 3.00 3.35 -28.59
N ASP A 36 2.01 2.84 -27.87
CA ASP A 36 1.27 1.63 -28.23
C ASP A 36 2.13 0.34 -28.31
N THR A 37 3.21 0.30 -27.54
CA THR A 37 4.15 -0.83 -27.48
C THR A 37 4.14 -1.58 -26.14
N LEU A 38 3.32 -1.13 -25.17
CA LEU A 38 3.07 -1.87 -23.95
C LEU A 38 2.41 -3.21 -24.29
N SER A 39 3.12 -4.31 -24.05
CA SER A 39 2.64 -5.65 -24.37
C SER A 39 1.81 -6.25 -23.24
N ARG A 40 1.12 -7.36 -23.55
CA ARG A 40 0.39 -8.17 -22.58
C ARG A 40 1.29 -8.64 -21.43
N GLU A 41 2.50 -9.10 -21.76
CA GLU A 41 3.49 -9.60 -20.80
C GLU A 41 3.99 -8.46 -19.91
N MET A 42 4.32 -7.31 -20.50
CA MET A 42 4.76 -6.13 -19.74
C MET A 42 3.70 -5.69 -18.74
N TYR A 43 2.44 -5.60 -19.18
CA TYR A 43 1.34 -5.22 -18.31
C TYR A 43 1.07 -6.28 -17.24
N SER A 44 1.13 -7.58 -17.57
CA SER A 44 0.92 -8.65 -16.60
C SER A 44 1.98 -8.65 -15.49
N ILE A 45 3.25 -8.39 -15.82
CA ILE A 45 4.32 -8.26 -14.83
C ILE A 45 4.06 -7.04 -13.94
N PHE A 46 3.74 -5.90 -14.56
CA PHE A 46 3.46 -4.67 -13.82
C PHE A 46 2.28 -4.82 -12.86
N SER A 47 1.13 -5.29 -13.36
CA SER A 47 -0.12 -5.32 -12.59
C SER A 47 -0.05 -6.28 -11.41
N VAL A 48 0.51 -7.48 -11.57
CA VAL A 48 0.57 -8.45 -10.48
C VAL A 48 1.50 -8.00 -9.35
N ASN A 49 2.62 -7.35 -9.67
CA ASN A 49 3.58 -6.90 -8.66
C ASN A 49 3.15 -5.60 -7.97
N ILE A 50 2.50 -4.68 -8.70
CA ILE A 50 1.84 -3.52 -8.08
C ILE A 50 0.73 -3.97 -7.13
N ALA A 51 -0.12 -4.90 -7.57
CA ALA A 51 -1.18 -5.43 -6.73
C ALA A 51 -0.64 -6.10 -5.46
N ALA A 52 0.39 -6.93 -5.60
CA ALA A 52 1.03 -7.60 -4.46
C ALA A 52 1.62 -6.61 -3.44
N ARG A 53 2.28 -5.54 -3.91
CA ARG A 53 2.81 -4.46 -3.08
C ARG A 53 1.69 -3.74 -2.33
N THR A 54 0.70 -3.24 -3.05
CA THR A 54 -0.30 -2.32 -2.47
C THR A 54 -1.24 -2.99 -1.49
N MET A 55 -1.51 -4.29 -1.64
CA MET A 55 -2.37 -5.04 -0.72
C MET A 55 -1.84 -5.12 0.73
N LEU A 56 -0.59 -4.70 0.98
CA LEU A 56 -0.03 -4.59 2.32
C LEU A 56 -0.23 -3.21 2.98
N SER A 57 -0.79 -2.21 2.27
CA SER A 57 -1.05 -0.88 2.82
C SER A 57 -1.93 -0.94 4.08
N LEU A 58 -3.06 -1.64 4.00
CA LEU A 58 -4.01 -1.71 5.10
C LEU A 58 -3.46 -2.49 6.31
N PRO A 59 -2.82 -3.67 6.16
CA PRO A 59 -2.07 -4.30 7.25
C PRO A 59 -1.02 -3.39 7.89
N GLU A 60 -0.27 -2.61 7.10
CA GLU A 60 0.71 -1.64 7.60
C GLU A 60 0.06 -0.61 8.52
N ILE A 61 -1.02 0.01 8.05
CA ILE A 61 -1.75 1.03 8.82
C ILE A 61 -2.30 0.44 10.13
N HIS A 62 -2.84 -0.78 10.09
CA HIS A 62 -3.33 -1.44 11.30
C HIS A 62 -2.20 -1.74 12.29
N ALA A 63 -1.02 -2.15 11.83
CA ALA A 63 0.13 -2.36 12.71
C ALA A 63 0.59 -1.05 13.36
N CYS A 64 0.63 0.06 12.60
CA CYS A 64 0.88 1.39 13.13
C CYS A 64 -0.14 1.76 14.22
N CYS A 65 -1.42 1.49 13.99
CA CYS A 65 -2.50 1.75 14.95
C CYS A 65 -2.30 0.95 16.24
N ILE A 66 -2.05 -0.35 16.13
CA ILE A 66 -1.83 -1.24 17.28
C ILE A 66 -0.60 -0.77 18.08
N GLN A 67 0.53 -0.52 17.41
CA GLN A 67 1.75 -0.12 18.11
C GLN A 67 1.60 1.26 18.77
N ALA A 68 0.93 2.22 18.12
CA ALA A 68 0.61 3.51 18.71
C ALA A 68 -0.26 3.37 19.97
N ALA A 69 -1.27 2.48 19.94
CA ALA A 69 -2.10 2.20 21.09
C ALA A 69 -1.33 1.53 22.23
N LEU A 70 -0.37 0.64 21.92
CA LEU A 70 0.52 0.03 22.91
C LEU A 70 1.45 1.05 23.57
N ASP A 71 1.91 2.04 22.80
CA ASP A 71 2.77 3.13 23.25
C ASP A 71 1.98 4.24 23.98
N LEU A 72 0.65 4.10 24.11
CA LEU A 72 -0.26 5.09 24.71
C LEU A 72 -0.21 6.44 23.99
N ASP A 73 -0.13 6.42 22.66
CA ASP A 73 -0.19 7.60 21.81
C ASP A 73 -1.60 7.73 21.18
N PRO A 74 -2.54 8.44 21.84
CA PRO A 74 -3.94 8.51 21.39
C PRO A 74 -4.08 9.26 20.07
N LEU A 75 -3.21 10.24 19.81
CA LEU A 75 -3.26 11.00 18.57
C LEU A 75 -2.85 10.14 17.38
N ARG A 76 -1.75 9.40 17.50
CA ARG A 76 -1.30 8.49 16.44
C ARG A 76 -2.30 7.37 16.21
N THR A 77 -2.87 6.83 17.29
CA THR A 77 -3.94 5.84 17.22
C THR A 77 -5.12 6.37 16.40
N ALA A 78 -5.64 7.55 16.74
CA ALA A 78 -6.78 8.16 16.04
C ALA A 78 -6.50 8.38 14.55
N TYR A 79 -5.32 8.90 14.19
CA TYR A 79 -4.96 9.06 12.79
C TYR A 79 -4.86 7.73 12.03
N SER A 80 -4.22 6.70 12.61
CA SER A 80 -4.15 5.40 11.95
C SER A 80 -5.52 4.75 11.80
N VAL A 81 -6.47 4.99 12.71
CA VAL A 81 -7.87 4.58 12.53
C VAL A 81 -8.50 5.32 11.36
N MET A 82 -8.30 6.64 11.24
CA MET A 82 -8.83 7.42 10.12
C MET A 82 -8.28 6.94 8.77
N THR A 83 -6.96 6.79 8.64
CA THR A 83 -6.33 6.27 7.42
C THR A 83 -6.78 4.84 7.13
N GLY A 84 -6.91 4.00 8.16
CA GLY A 84 -7.40 2.63 8.00
C GLY A 84 -8.88 2.57 7.59
N ALA A 85 -9.70 3.52 8.05
CA ALA A 85 -11.09 3.65 7.63
C ALA A 85 -11.19 4.11 6.17
N GLU A 86 -10.33 5.03 5.74
CA GLU A 86 -10.24 5.46 4.35
C GLU A 86 -9.83 4.32 3.42
N GLU A 87 -8.66 3.71 3.68
CA GLU A 87 -8.15 2.56 2.91
C GLU A 87 -9.09 1.34 2.96
N GLY A 88 -9.80 1.18 4.07
CA GLY A 88 -10.81 0.15 4.31
C GLY A 88 -12.20 0.48 3.76
N GLY A 89 -12.37 1.56 2.99
CA GLY A 89 -13.64 1.92 2.33
C GLY A 89 -14.75 2.36 3.29
N SER A 90 -14.40 2.72 4.53
CA SER A 90 -15.30 3.23 5.57
C SER A 90 -16.51 2.33 5.81
N GLY A 91 -16.28 1.01 5.83
CA GLY A 91 -17.32 0.00 6.03
C GLY A 91 -18.10 -0.38 4.78
N LYS A 92 -17.72 0.15 3.60
CA LYS A 92 -18.29 -0.25 2.30
C LYS A 92 -17.30 -1.14 1.56
N PRO A 93 -17.56 -2.46 1.46
CA PRO A 93 -16.60 -3.41 0.87
C PRO A 93 -16.20 -3.10 -0.59
N ASP A 94 -17.08 -2.45 -1.34
CA ASP A 94 -16.85 -2.02 -2.72
C ASP A 94 -16.04 -0.72 -2.84
N GLN A 95 -15.78 -0.02 -1.73
CA GLN A 95 -14.95 1.19 -1.67
C GLN A 95 -13.57 0.94 -1.03
N VAL A 96 -13.24 -0.29 -0.65
CA VAL A 96 -11.91 -0.64 -0.14
C VAL A 96 -10.87 -0.33 -1.22
N HIS A 97 -9.84 0.46 -0.92
CA HIS A 97 -8.87 0.94 -1.91
C HIS A 97 -8.18 -0.21 -2.66
N SER A 98 -7.82 -1.27 -1.94
CA SER A 98 -7.23 -2.47 -2.55
C SER A 98 -8.20 -3.21 -3.50
N VAL A 99 -9.50 -3.21 -3.20
CA VAL A 99 -10.55 -3.76 -4.09
C VAL A 99 -10.71 -2.88 -5.32
N LEU A 100 -10.76 -1.55 -5.14
CA LEU A 100 -10.84 -0.59 -6.24
C LEU A 100 -9.64 -0.72 -7.19
N MET A 101 -8.42 -0.76 -6.65
CA MET A 101 -7.19 -0.97 -7.41
C MET A 101 -7.23 -2.29 -8.18
N MET A 102 -7.62 -3.39 -7.52
CA MET A 102 -7.70 -4.71 -8.15
C MET A 102 -8.71 -4.74 -9.29
N ASN A 103 -9.88 -4.12 -9.09
CA ASN A 103 -10.88 -3.97 -10.14
C ASN A 103 -10.31 -3.15 -11.31
N ALA A 104 -9.64 -2.03 -11.03
CA ALA A 104 -9.03 -1.20 -12.06
C ALA A 104 -8.00 -1.99 -12.89
N LEU A 105 -7.08 -2.70 -12.23
CA LEU A 105 -6.05 -3.52 -12.89
C LEU A 105 -6.67 -4.67 -13.71
N ASN A 106 -7.63 -5.39 -13.14
CA ASN A 106 -8.30 -6.51 -13.81
C ASN A 106 -9.13 -6.06 -15.01
N ASN A 107 -9.87 -4.95 -14.88
CA ASN A 107 -10.68 -4.43 -15.97
C ASN A 107 -9.81 -3.95 -17.11
N HIS A 108 -8.75 -3.17 -16.83
CA HIS A 108 -7.82 -2.76 -17.87
C HIS A 108 -7.12 -3.96 -18.53
N GLY A 109 -6.64 -4.92 -17.74
CA GLY A 109 -6.02 -6.15 -18.23
C GLY A 109 -6.93 -6.96 -19.14
N ARG A 110 -8.21 -7.09 -18.77
CA ARG A 110 -9.22 -7.80 -19.57
C ARG A 110 -9.49 -7.08 -20.89
N ILE A 111 -9.74 -5.77 -20.84
CA ILE A 111 -10.19 -4.99 -22.01
C ILE A 111 -9.06 -4.82 -23.02
N VAL A 112 -7.86 -4.47 -22.55
CA VAL A 112 -6.74 -4.09 -23.43
C VAL A 112 -5.88 -5.28 -23.83
N PHE A 113 -5.76 -6.30 -22.96
CA PHE A 113 -4.79 -7.38 -23.11
C PHE A 113 -5.39 -8.79 -23.07
N GLU A 114 -6.71 -8.91 -22.93
CA GLU A 114 -7.40 -10.20 -22.79
C GLU A 114 -6.80 -11.09 -21.68
N LEU A 115 -6.37 -10.44 -20.59
CA LEU A 115 -5.85 -11.12 -19.42
C LEU A 115 -7.00 -11.66 -18.57
N ALA A 116 -6.77 -12.84 -17.97
CA ALA A 116 -7.62 -13.33 -16.91
C ALA A 116 -7.51 -12.39 -15.70
N ALA A 117 -8.61 -12.26 -14.95
CA ALA A 117 -8.59 -11.52 -13.70
C ALA A 117 -7.59 -12.15 -12.71
N LEU A 118 -6.80 -11.30 -12.07
CA LEU A 118 -5.96 -11.64 -10.93
C LEU A 118 -6.86 -12.09 -9.78
N ASP A 119 -6.81 -13.37 -9.43
CA ASP A 119 -7.48 -13.95 -8.26
C ASP A 119 -6.50 -14.01 -7.07
N LEU A 120 -6.30 -12.86 -6.41
CA LEU A 120 -5.36 -12.74 -5.30
C LEU A 120 -5.91 -13.31 -3.96
N LYS A 121 -6.82 -14.29 -3.98
CA LYS A 121 -7.19 -15.07 -2.78
C LYS A 121 -5.97 -15.63 -2.03
N CYS A 122 -4.86 -15.89 -2.74
CA CYS A 122 -3.62 -16.33 -2.11
C CYS A 122 -2.86 -15.20 -1.40
N LEU A 123 -2.99 -13.95 -1.86
CA LEU A 123 -2.46 -12.79 -1.14
C LEU A 123 -3.32 -12.45 0.09
N MET A 124 -4.63 -12.69 0.01
CA MET A 124 -5.47 -12.71 1.22
C MET A 124 -5.03 -13.80 2.21
N ALA A 125 -4.51 -14.93 1.73
CA ALA A 125 -3.89 -15.94 2.60
C ALA A 125 -2.56 -15.43 3.22
N LEU A 126 -1.78 -14.61 2.49
CA LEU A 126 -0.62 -13.90 3.04
C LEU A 126 -1.05 -12.88 4.11
N ILE A 127 -2.09 -12.08 3.89
CA ILE A 127 -2.63 -11.14 4.89
C ILE A 127 -3.16 -11.90 6.13
N ARG A 128 -3.78 -13.07 5.93
CA ARG A 128 -4.16 -13.97 7.03
C ARG A 128 -2.94 -14.50 7.76
N LEU A 129 -1.85 -14.77 7.05
CA LEU A 129 -0.56 -15.14 7.64
C LEU A 129 0.03 -14.00 8.48
N VAL A 130 -0.01 -12.74 8.01
CA VAL A 130 0.39 -11.56 8.80
C VAL A 130 -0.37 -11.50 10.11
N HIS A 131 -1.69 -11.68 10.05
CA HIS A 131 -2.54 -11.69 11.23
C HIS A 131 -2.25 -12.87 12.16
N ALA A 132 -2.00 -14.06 11.61
CA ALA A 132 -1.60 -15.26 12.37
C ALA A 132 -0.20 -15.10 13.01
N CYS A 133 0.72 -14.43 12.32
CA CYS A 133 2.05 -14.02 12.79
C CYS A 133 2.00 -12.85 13.78
N GLY A 134 0.86 -12.15 13.85
CA GLY A 134 0.45 -11.23 14.92
C GLY A 134 0.33 -11.90 16.29
N LYS A 135 1.12 -12.94 16.57
CA LYS A 135 1.40 -13.53 17.87
C LYS A 135 2.22 -12.60 18.80
N TYR A 136 2.29 -11.31 18.47
CA TYR A 136 2.55 -10.22 19.41
C TYR A 136 1.27 -9.55 19.95
N ILE A 137 0.07 -9.98 19.52
CA ILE A 137 -1.15 -9.88 20.32
C ILE A 137 -1.09 -10.93 21.44
N ARG A 138 -0.05 -10.83 22.28
CA ARG A 138 0.09 -11.58 23.52
C ARG A 138 0.15 -10.57 24.65
N LEU A 139 -1.01 -10.00 24.94
CA LEU A 139 -1.40 -9.03 25.98
C LEU A 139 -2.29 -8.04 25.23
N ILE A 140 -3.55 -8.36 24.97
CA ILE A 140 -4.65 -7.86 25.80
C ILE A 140 -5.75 -8.93 25.81
N ARG A 141 -5.83 -9.68 26.92
CA ARG A 141 -7.11 -10.23 27.38
C ARG A 141 -7.84 -9.07 28.04
N ILE A 142 -8.78 -8.45 27.34
CA ILE A 142 -9.90 -7.78 27.99
C ILE A 142 -11.14 -8.52 27.48
N GLU A 143 -11.66 -9.40 28.34
CA GLU A 143 -12.98 -10.01 28.17
C GLU A 143 -14.03 -8.91 28.34
N MET A 144 -14.69 -8.44 27.27
CA MET A 144 -15.96 -7.72 27.40
C MET A 144 -16.90 -8.00 26.22
N ALA A 145 -18.21 -8.06 26.53
CA ALA A 145 -19.30 -8.51 25.68
C ALA A 145 -19.99 -7.35 24.92
N PHE A 146 -20.52 -7.66 23.74
CA PHE A 146 -21.23 -6.80 22.77
C PHE A 146 -22.59 -6.26 23.28
N PRO A 147 -23.04 -5.03 22.89
CA PRO A 147 -23.59 -4.77 21.53
C PRO A 147 -23.42 -3.33 20.94
N GLY A 148 -23.53 -3.24 19.59
CA GLY A 148 -23.99 -2.07 18.80
C GLY A 148 -23.01 -0.90 18.58
N ILE A 149 -22.72 -0.53 17.32
CA ILE A 149 -22.11 0.77 16.98
C ILE A 149 -22.93 1.44 15.88
N ASP A 150 -23.41 2.64 16.18
CA ASP A 150 -23.89 3.67 15.24
C ASP A 150 -22.72 4.56 14.81
N SER A 151 -22.82 5.12 13.60
CA SER A 151 -21.76 5.75 12.80
C SER A 151 -21.27 7.13 13.25
N GLU A 152 -21.27 7.44 14.54
CA GLU A 152 -20.75 8.70 15.10
C GLU A 152 -19.77 8.40 16.25
N LEU A 153 -18.54 8.03 15.92
CA LEU A 153 -17.48 7.87 16.93
C LEU A 153 -16.76 9.21 17.11
N ASP A 154 -17.03 9.87 18.25
CA ASP A 154 -16.23 10.99 18.72
C ASP A 154 -14.97 10.44 19.42
N PHE A 155 -13.82 10.57 18.76
CA PHE A 155 -12.55 10.01 19.24
C PHE A 155 -12.02 10.69 20.51
N ALA A 156 -12.62 11.80 20.94
CA ALA A 156 -12.29 12.46 22.20
C ALA A 156 -12.70 11.66 23.45
N ASP A 157 -13.59 10.68 23.29
CA ASP A 157 -14.14 9.90 24.42
C ASP A 157 -13.40 8.59 24.71
N PHE A 158 -12.44 8.17 23.85
CA PHE A 158 -11.64 6.97 24.09
C PHE A 158 -10.67 7.17 25.26
N THR A 159 -11.12 6.82 26.45
CA THR A 159 -10.31 6.84 27.68
C THR A 159 -9.80 5.46 28.09
N ASP A 160 -10.32 4.39 27.47
CA ASP A 160 -9.95 3.00 27.77
C ASP A 160 -9.25 2.31 26.58
N ARG A 161 -8.13 1.67 26.90
CA ARG A 161 -7.33 0.85 25.99
C ARG A 161 -8.13 -0.29 25.38
N SER A 162 -9.16 -0.82 26.05
CA SER A 162 -10.02 -1.87 25.48
C SER A 162 -10.87 -1.41 24.31
N GLU A 163 -11.33 -0.15 24.31
CA GLU A 163 -12.24 0.38 23.29
C GLU A 163 -11.51 0.64 21.98
N ILE A 164 -10.26 1.11 22.07
CA ILE A 164 -9.36 1.28 20.92
C ILE A 164 -9.08 -0.08 20.26
N ILE A 165 -8.81 -1.11 21.06
CA ILE A 165 -8.52 -2.46 20.57
C ILE A 165 -9.76 -3.08 19.93
N ASP A 166 -10.93 -2.88 20.52
CA ASP A 166 -12.21 -3.32 19.97
C ASP A 166 -12.50 -2.63 18.62
N CYS A 167 -12.20 -1.34 18.49
CA CYS A 167 -12.29 -0.60 17.23
C CYS A 167 -11.39 -1.22 16.14
N CYS A 168 -10.10 -1.46 16.45
CA CYS A 168 -9.17 -2.12 15.52
C CYS A 168 -9.65 -3.52 15.09
N TYR A 169 -10.23 -4.28 16.03
CA TYR A 169 -10.75 -5.62 15.76
C TYR A 169 -11.97 -5.59 14.84
N ARG A 170 -12.89 -4.64 15.05
CA ARG A 170 -14.08 -4.45 14.20
C ARG A 170 -13.70 -3.99 12.80
N MET A 171 -12.70 -3.11 12.66
CA MET A 171 -12.16 -2.71 11.35
C MET A 171 -11.60 -3.90 10.57
N ALA A 172 -10.83 -4.77 11.23
CA ALA A 172 -10.32 -5.97 10.58
C ALA A 172 -11.43 -6.97 10.18
N ILE A 173 -12.49 -7.12 10.98
CA ILE A 173 -13.68 -7.91 10.59
C ILE A 173 -14.40 -7.29 9.38
N SER A 174 -14.49 -5.96 9.30
CA SER A 174 -15.18 -5.28 8.18
C SER A 174 -14.51 -5.49 6.82
N VAL A 175 -13.24 -5.89 6.78
CA VAL A 175 -12.52 -6.29 5.55
C VAL A 175 -12.49 -7.81 5.34
N GLY A 176 -13.39 -8.54 6.01
CA GLY A 176 -13.59 -9.99 5.81
C GLY A 176 -12.53 -10.88 6.45
N ILE A 177 -11.82 -10.38 7.47
CA ILE A 177 -10.84 -11.16 8.23
C ILE A 177 -11.54 -11.77 9.45
N GLU A 178 -11.77 -13.09 9.41
CA GLU A 178 -12.23 -13.84 10.59
C GLU A 178 -11.03 -14.21 11.47
N PHE A 179 -11.12 -13.88 12.74
CA PHE A 179 -10.10 -14.18 13.73
C PHE A 179 -10.47 -15.43 14.54
N ASP A 180 -9.58 -16.42 14.58
CA ASP A 180 -9.62 -17.42 15.65
C ASP A 180 -8.88 -16.90 16.88
N LYS A 181 -9.66 -16.38 17.83
CA LYS A 181 -9.20 -15.90 19.15
C LYS A 181 -8.44 -16.95 19.98
N ASN A 182 -8.43 -18.23 19.58
CA ASN A 182 -7.72 -19.30 20.25
C ASN A 182 -6.49 -19.81 19.48
N ALA A 183 -6.24 -19.32 18.26
CA ALA A 183 -5.15 -19.78 17.44
C ALA A 183 -3.80 -19.38 18.05
N SER A 184 -3.02 -20.37 18.45
CA SER A 184 -1.66 -20.17 18.96
C SER A 184 -0.64 -20.84 18.04
N HIS A 185 -0.49 -20.35 16.81
CA HIS A 185 0.42 -20.94 15.82
C HIS A 185 1.90 -20.93 16.23
N GLY A 186 2.58 -22.08 16.26
CA GLY A 186 4.00 -22.16 16.60
C GLY A 186 4.90 -21.51 15.52
N LEU A 187 6.16 -21.18 15.87
CA LEU A 187 7.15 -20.67 14.89
C LEU A 187 7.26 -21.56 13.64
N ALA A 188 7.26 -22.88 13.82
CA ALA A 188 7.31 -23.84 12.71
C ALA A 188 6.08 -23.80 11.78
N GLU A 189 4.92 -23.38 12.30
CA GLU A 189 3.69 -23.25 11.51
C GLU A 189 3.70 -21.94 10.71
N ILE A 190 4.26 -20.88 11.27
CA ILE A 190 4.54 -19.62 10.58
C ILE A 190 5.49 -19.85 9.41
N GLU A 191 6.64 -20.49 9.64
CA GLU A 191 7.61 -20.82 8.58
C GLU A 191 7.00 -21.70 7.49
N ALA A 192 6.08 -22.60 7.83
CA ALA A 192 5.38 -23.43 6.86
C ALA A 192 4.42 -22.60 6.00
N LEU A 193 3.69 -21.67 6.61
CA LEU A 193 2.77 -20.78 5.91
C LEU A 193 3.51 -19.77 5.03
N GLU A 194 4.67 -19.25 5.47
CA GLU A 194 5.54 -18.39 4.66
C GLU A 194 5.94 -19.09 3.37
N LYS A 195 6.39 -20.35 3.44
CA LYS A 195 6.74 -21.15 2.25
C LYS A 195 5.55 -21.39 1.32
N VAL A 196 4.35 -21.60 1.88
CA VAL A 196 3.12 -21.75 1.09
C VAL A 196 2.80 -20.45 0.36
N ALA A 197 2.90 -19.33 1.07
CA ALA A 197 2.70 -18.00 0.52
C ALA A 197 3.71 -17.66 -0.59
N GLU A 198 5.00 -17.86 -0.36
CA GLU A 198 6.08 -17.66 -1.35
C GLU A 198 5.78 -18.44 -2.63
N LYS A 199 5.44 -19.74 -2.49
CA LYS A 199 5.10 -20.60 -3.62
C LYS A 199 3.87 -20.08 -4.36
N GLN A 200 2.81 -19.73 -3.65
CA GLN A 200 1.59 -19.24 -4.27
C GLN A 200 1.83 -17.93 -5.02
N LEU A 201 2.50 -16.95 -4.40
CA LEU A 201 2.83 -15.68 -5.05
C LEU A 201 3.67 -15.90 -6.31
N SER A 202 4.65 -16.81 -6.25
CA SER A 202 5.45 -17.20 -7.42
C SER A 202 4.60 -17.86 -8.52
N ASP A 203 3.66 -18.75 -8.16
CA ASP A 203 2.73 -19.37 -9.10
C ASP A 203 1.83 -18.33 -9.82
N PHE A 204 1.57 -17.18 -9.17
CA PHE A 204 0.86 -16.03 -9.76
C PHE A 204 1.74 -15.09 -10.60
N GLY A 205 3.06 -15.33 -10.66
CA GLY A 205 3.99 -14.46 -11.38
C GLY A 205 4.45 -13.23 -10.60
N VAL A 206 4.23 -13.20 -9.27
CA VAL A 206 4.87 -12.20 -8.40
C VAL A 206 6.37 -12.49 -8.35
N LEU A 207 7.17 -11.45 -8.54
CA LEU A 207 8.62 -11.56 -8.62
C LEU A 207 9.23 -11.81 -7.23
N PRO A 208 10.38 -12.50 -7.15
CA PRO A 208 11.07 -12.75 -5.89
C PRO A 208 11.33 -11.47 -5.08
N GLU A 209 11.66 -10.37 -5.73
CA GLU A 209 11.88 -9.07 -5.09
C GLU A 209 10.59 -8.53 -4.45
N THR A 210 9.44 -8.73 -5.09
CA THR A 210 8.13 -8.35 -4.53
C THR A 210 7.71 -9.29 -3.41
N VAL A 211 7.95 -10.59 -3.52
CA VAL A 211 7.74 -11.53 -2.40
C VAL A 211 8.61 -11.13 -1.21
N SER A 212 9.89 -10.84 -1.44
CA SER A 212 10.82 -10.40 -0.41
C SER A 212 10.39 -9.08 0.23
N TYR A 213 9.89 -8.12 -0.57
CA TYR A 213 9.29 -6.89 -0.05
C TYR A 213 8.12 -7.24 0.87
N CYS A 214 7.21 -8.09 0.42
CA CYS A 214 6.03 -8.44 1.18
C CYS A 214 6.41 -9.01 2.54
N LEU A 215 7.28 -10.03 2.57
CA LEU A 215 7.77 -10.65 3.81
C LEU A 215 8.49 -9.65 4.72
N ALA A 216 9.34 -8.78 4.17
CA ALA A 216 10.05 -7.77 4.94
C ALA A 216 9.10 -6.74 5.57
N GLN A 217 8.00 -6.39 4.89
CA GLN A 217 6.98 -5.55 5.49
C GLN A 217 6.31 -6.25 6.66
N LEU A 218 5.98 -7.55 6.54
CA LEU A 218 5.39 -8.30 7.66
C LEU A 218 6.31 -8.30 8.90
N ASP A 219 7.62 -8.39 8.67
CA ASP A 219 8.61 -8.32 9.76
C ASP A 219 8.59 -6.95 10.45
N VAL A 220 8.49 -5.87 9.67
CA VAL A 220 8.36 -4.50 10.20
C VAL A 220 7.10 -4.35 11.04
N LEU A 221 5.97 -4.92 10.59
CA LEU A 221 4.68 -4.82 11.30
C LEU A 221 4.69 -5.45 12.69
N THR A 222 5.64 -6.35 12.96
CA THR A 222 5.66 -7.15 14.19
C THR A 222 6.76 -6.76 15.18
N LYS A 223 7.72 -5.92 14.78
CA LYS A 223 8.98 -5.75 15.55
C LYS A 223 9.43 -4.30 15.75
N MET A 224 8.80 -3.33 15.11
CA MET A 224 9.35 -1.98 15.03
C MET A 224 8.68 -0.98 15.99
N LYS A 225 9.47 -0.01 16.44
CA LYS A 225 9.02 1.09 17.30
C LYS A 225 8.05 2.00 16.54
N THR A 226 7.14 2.68 17.24
CA THR A 226 6.19 3.61 16.62
C THR A 226 6.87 4.65 15.72
N GLY A 227 7.99 5.24 16.14
CA GLY A 227 8.74 6.21 15.33
C GLY A 227 9.14 5.66 13.95
N TYR A 228 9.56 4.39 13.87
CA TYR A 228 9.95 3.75 12.62
C TYR A 228 8.74 3.55 11.72
N LEU A 229 7.63 3.07 12.28
CA LEU A 229 6.37 2.87 11.58
C LEU A 229 5.78 4.20 11.06
N GLN A 230 5.98 5.32 11.76
CA GLN A 230 5.61 6.64 11.26
C GLN A 230 6.44 7.05 10.04
N GLY A 231 7.73 6.74 10.05
CA GLY A 231 8.60 6.90 8.89
C GLY A 231 8.10 6.14 7.67
N VAL A 232 7.74 4.86 7.89
CA VAL A 232 7.15 4.00 6.87
C VAL A 232 5.85 4.61 6.34
N GLY A 233 4.93 5.03 7.22
CA GLY A 233 3.67 5.67 6.85
C GLY A 233 3.88 6.94 6.02
N PHE A 234 4.76 7.85 6.47
CA PHE A 234 5.09 9.04 5.70
C PHE A 234 5.64 8.71 4.31
N ALA A 235 6.57 7.75 4.21
CA ALA A 235 7.13 7.35 2.92
C ALA A 235 6.09 6.65 2.04
N HIS A 236 5.10 5.97 2.61
CA HIS A 236 3.97 5.41 1.88
C HIS A 236 3.22 6.52 1.13
N GLU A 237 2.72 7.51 1.86
CA GLU A 237 1.93 8.63 1.33
C GLU A 237 2.78 9.49 0.37
N ALA A 238 3.99 9.88 0.81
CA ALA A 238 4.85 10.79 0.03
C ALA A 238 5.34 10.21 -1.30
N LEU A 239 5.34 8.88 -1.45
CA LEU A 239 5.74 8.19 -2.68
C LEU A 239 4.54 7.70 -3.51
N ALA A 240 3.32 7.74 -2.97
CA ALA A 240 2.12 7.19 -3.61
C ALA A 240 1.70 8.01 -4.84
N ASP A 241 1.65 9.34 -4.74
CA ASP A 241 1.16 10.23 -5.81
C ASP A 241 1.82 9.95 -7.18
N GLY A 242 3.16 9.90 -7.21
CA GLY A 242 3.89 9.67 -8.47
C GLY A 242 3.62 8.29 -9.08
N MET A 243 3.43 7.28 -8.22
CA MET A 243 3.06 5.93 -8.65
C MET A 243 1.63 5.89 -9.21
N ILE A 244 0.68 6.51 -8.51
CA ILE A 244 -0.75 6.53 -8.90
C ILE A 244 -0.94 7.31 -10.19
N ASP A 245 -0.28 8.47 -10.34
CA ASP A 245 -0.26 9.23 -11.60
C ASP A 245 0.31 8.41 -12.76
N SER A 246 1.41 7.68 -12.53
CA SER A 246 1.97 6.76 -13.52
C SER A 246 0.97 5.66 -13.89
N MET A 247 0.31 5.05 -12.90
CA MET A 247 -0.73 4.03 -13.14
C MET A 247 -1.89 4.60 -13.96
N PHE A 248 -2.36 5.81 -13.66
CA PHE A 248 -3.41 6.49 -14.41
C PHE A 248 -3.02 6.70 -15.88
N LYS A 249 -1.78 7.15 -16.12
CA LYS A 249 -1.26 7.37 -17.47
C LYS A 249 -1.12 6.06 -18.27
N ILE A 250 -0.61 5.03 -17.62
CA ILE A 250 -0.45 3.69 -18.20
C ILE A 250 -1.82 3.08 -18.57
N MET A 251 -2.79 3.18 -17.65
CA MET A 251 -4.08 2.49 -17.78
C MET A 251 -5.11 3.27 -18.60
N TYR A 252 -5.02 4.60 -18.67
CA TYR A 252 -6.06 5.38 -19.32
C TYR A 252 -5.57 6.50 -20.21
N ALA A 253 -4.71 7.42 -19.72
CA ALA A 253 -4.40 8.63 -20.49
C ALA A 253 -3.81 8.32 -21.88
N HIS A 254 -3.11 7.19 -22.02
CA HIS A 254 -2.52 6.73 -23.27
C HIS A 254 -3.31 5.61 -23.99
N ARG A 255 -4.38 5.10 -23.37
CA ARG A 255 -5.09 3.89 -23.82
C ARG A 255 -6.61 4.07 -23.90
N ASN A 256 -7.13 5.29 -23.73
CA ASN A 256 -8.55 5.63 -23.84
C ASN A 256 -9.22 5.23 -25.17
N LYS A 257 -8.45 4.94 -26.23
CA LYS A 257 -8.96 4.40 -27.50
C LYS A 257 -9.47 2.96 -27.39
N TYR A 258 -9.08 2.23 -26.33
CA TYR A 258 -9.46 0.83 -26.09
C TYR A 258 -10.59 0.66 -25.08
N VAL A 259 -10.90 1.70 -24.30
CA VAL A 259 -11.89 1.67 -23.22
C VAL A 259 -12.85 2.83 -23.44
N SER A 260 -14.16 2.57 -23.51
CA SER A 260 -15.12 3.68 -23.61
C SER A 260 -15.06 4.56 -22.36
N GLU A 261 -15.43 5.84 -22.48
CA GLU A 261 -15.46 6.74 -21.32
C GLU A 261 -16.36 6.16 -20.20
N ASP A 262 -17.52 5.61 -20.56
CA ASP A 262 -18.43 4.96 -19.61
C ASP A 262 -17.80 3.73 -18.95
N GLU A 263 -17.10 2.87 -19.69
CA GLU A 263 -16.43 1.69 -19.10
C GLU A 263 -15.29 2.13 -18.18
N PHE A 264 -14.53 3.16 -18.55
CA PHE A 264 -13.47 3.70 -17.70
C PHE A 264 -14.03 4.29 -16.40
N LEU A 265 -15.01 5.18 -16.50
CA LEU A 265 -15.63 5.85 -15.36
C LEU A 265 -16.23 4.87 -14.35
N ASN A 266 -16.80 3.77 -14.82
CA ASN A 266 -17.48 2.82 -13.94
C ASN A 266 -16.58 1.70 -13.42
N SER A 267 -15.43 1.43 -14.05
CA SER A 267 -14.67 0.20 -13.78
C SER A 267 -13.19 0.39 -13.44
N VAL A 268 -12.62 1.57 -13.75
CA VAL A 268 -11.20 1.87 -13.55
C VAL A 268 -11.01 3.17 -12.78
N TYR A 269 -11.76 4.22 -13.12
CA TYR A 269 -11.68 5.54 -12.49
C TYR A 269 -11.92 5.57 -10.98
N PRO A 270 -12.82 4.75 -10.39
CA PRO A 270 -13.12 4.84 -8.96
C PRO A 270 -11.89 4.71 -8.05
N TYR A 271 -10.88 3.93 -8.46
CA TYR A 271 -9.60 3.88 -7.74
C TYR A 271 -8.86 5.22 -7.76
N PHE A 272 -8.74 5.85 -8.94
CA PHE A 272 -8.04 7.11 -9.09
C PHE A 272 -8.79 8.27 -8.43
N GLU A 273 -10.13 8.26 -8.49
CA GLU A 273 -10.99 9.24 -7.83
C GLU A 273 -10.77 9.27 -6.31
N ALA A 274 -10.54 8.11 -5.70
CA ALA A 274 -10.23 8.01 -4.27
C ALA A 274 -8.93 8.73 -3.88
N HIS A 275 -7.98 8.87 -4.81
CA HIS A 275 -6.68 9.50 -4.57
C HIS A 275 -6.55 10.92 -5.16
N GLY A 276 -7.55 11.40 -5.91
CA GLY A 276 -7.56 12.77 -6.42
C GLY A 276 -8.41 12.98 -7.67
N ASN A 277 -8.44 14.23 -8.16
CA ASN A 277 -9.24 14.61 -9.31
C ASN A 277 -8.49 14.44 -10.64
N TYR A 278 -8.16 13.20 -10.98
CA TYR A 278 -7.41 12.88 -12.20
C TYR A 278 -8.19 13.18 -13.49
N ILE A 279 -9.53 13.19 -13.45
CA ILE A 279 -10.33 13.46 -14.64
C ILE A 279 -10.28 14.92 -15.09
N ASP A 280 -10.26 15.86 -14.15
CA ASP A 280 -10.15 17.27 -14.49
C ASP A 280 -8.77 17.61 -15.03
N VAL A 281 -7.72 16.98 -14.49
CA VAL A 281 -6.36 17.06 -15.06
C VAL A 281 -6.35 16.51 -16.49
N TYR A 282 -6.94 15.33 -16.69
CA TYR A 282 -7.00 14.69 -18.00
C TYR A 282 -7.79 15.50 -19.03
N LYS A 283 -8.92 16.08 -18.65
CA LYS A 283 -9.74 16.94 -19.50
C LYS A 283 -9.14 18.34 -19.70
N GLY A 284 -7.97 18.62 -19.11
CA GLY A 284 -7.31 19.93 -19.16
C GLY A 284 -8.09 21.03 -18.42
N LEU A 285 -9.01 20.63 -17.54
CA LEU A 285 -9.83 21.48 -16.68
C LEU A 285 -9.09 21.89 -15.40
N SER A 286 -8.10 21.09 -14.98
CA SER A 286 -7.12 21.43 -13.96
C SER A 286 -5.70 21.24 -14.48
N LYS A 287 -4.74 21.98 -13.91
CA LYS A 287 -3.30 21.78 -14.15
C LYS A 287 -2.67 20.81 -13.17
N GLU A 288 -3.29 20.60 -12.01
CA GLU A 288 -2.76 19.80 -10.91
C GLU A 288 -3.89 18.94 -10.35
N SER A 289 -3.62 17.65 -10.13
CA SER A 289 -4.40 16.87 -9.19
C SER A 289 -3.94 17.35 -7.82
N GLU A 290 -4.81 18.02 -7.06
CA GLU A 290 -4.58 18.14 -5.62
C GLU A 290 -4.67 16.71 -5.06
N GLY A 291 -3.53 16.02 -5.02
CA GLY A 291 -3.43 14.62 -4.61
C GLY A 291 -3.83 14.52 -3.14
N VAL A 292 -4.75 13.60 -2.84
CA VAL A 292 -5.18 13.33 -1.47
C VAL A 292 -3.98 12.90 -0.61
N GLU A 293 -3.01 12.22 -1.23
CA GLU A 293 -1.76 11.79 -0.59
C GLU A 293 -0.88 12.97 -0.14
N VAL A 294 -0.97 14.15 -0.77
CA VAL A 294 -0.27 15.36 -0.29
C VAL A 294 -0.81 15.77 1.08
N ILE A 295 -2.12 15.69 1.26
CA ILE A 295 -2.79 15.99 2.54
C ILE A 295 -2.40 14.93 3.57
N HIS A 296 -2.34 13.65 3.19
CA HIS A 296 -1.90 12.59 4.08
C HIS A 296 -0.44 12.72 4.50
N ALA A 297 0.45 12.98 3.55
CA ALA A 297 1.86 13.25 3.82
C ALA A 297 2.02 14.47 4.73
N GLN A 298 1.20 15.51 4.59
CA GLN A 298 1.17 16.65 5.52
C GLN A 298 0.70 16.24 6.93
N ARG A 299 -0.35 15.41 7.06
CA ARG A 299 -0.80 14.88 8.35
C ARG A 299 0.29 14.03 9.01
N GLU A 300 0.99 13.18 8.26
CA GLU A 300 2.15 12.43 8.76
C GLU A 300 3.29 13.37 9.16
N LEU A 301 3.52 14.43 8.40
CA LEU A 301 4.53 15.45 8.69
C LEU A 301 4.25 16.16 10.02
N GLU A 302 2.99 16.49 10.31
CA GLU A 302 2.59 17.07 11.60
C GLU A 302 2.93 16.13 12.77
N LYS A 303 2.81 14.81 12.60
CA LYS A 303 3.20 13.83 13.62
C LYS A 303 4.71 13.80 13.82
N LEU A 304 5.46 13.86 12.72
CA LEU A 304 6.93 13.87 12.74
C LEU A 304 7.50 15.17 13.34
N SER A 305 6.80 16.29 13.17
CA SER A 305 7.23 17.60 13.70
C SER A 305 7.33 17.67 15.23
N ARG A 306 6.72 16.71 15.93
CA ARG A 306 6.68 16.61 17.40
C ARG A 306 7.75 15.68 17.96
N LEU A 307 8.52 15.02 17.09
CA LEU A 307 9.59 14.11 17.47
C LEU A 307 10.82 14.92 17.92
N ASP A 308 11.55 14.37 18.88
CA ASP A 308 12.93 14.81 19.13
C ASP A 308 13.88 14.28 18.03
N ASP A 309 15.12 14.74 18.03
CA ASP A 309 16.13 14.39 17.02
C ASP A 309 16.36 12.87 16.93
N ASP A 310 16.32 12.16 18.05
CA ASP A 310 16.52 10.71 18.10
C ASP A 310 15.32 9.96 17.48
N ALA A 311 14.10 10.41 17.75
CA ALA A 311 12.91 9.82 17.17
C ALA A 311 12.76 10.18 15.67
N LEU A 312 13.19 11.36 15.24
CA LEU A 312 13.23 11.74 13.82
C LEU A 312 14.22 10.86 13.04
N GLU A 313 15.33 10.47 13.64
CA GLU A 313 16.27 9.53 13.03
C GLU A 313 15.67 8.12 12.87
N ILE A 314 14.94 7.64 13.88
CA ILE A 314 14.24 6.36 13.80
C ILE A 314 13.17 6.41 12.70
N ALA A 315 12.43 7.52 12.59
CA ALA A 315 11.47 7.73 11.53
C ALA A 315 12.15 7.76 10.15
N TRP A 316 13.30 8.43 10.02
CA TRP A 316 14.07 8.38 8.78
C TRP A 316 14.46 6.97 8.39
N GLN A 317 14.96 6.18 9.34
CA GLN A 317 15.33 4.81 9.07
C GLN A 317 14.14 4.01 8.50
N GLY A 318 12.95 4.18 9.08
CA GLY A 318 11.72 3.58 8.57
C GLY A 318 11.35 4.04 7.17
N ALA A 319 11.40 5.35 6.93
CA ALA A 319 11.09 5.94 5.63
C ALA A 319 12.06 5.46 4.53
N ASN A 320 13.36 5.47 4.82
CA ASN A 320 14.40 5.06 3.88
C ASN A 320 14.32 3.55 3.60
N ASP A 321 14.15 2.72 4.63
CA ASP A 321 14.03 1.27 4.45
C ASP A 321 12.80 0.92 3.59
N PHE A 322 11.66 1.58 3.82
CA PHE A 322 10.48 1.39 2.99
C PHE A 322 10.74 1.81 1.54
N ALA A 323 11.34 2.98 1.34
CA ALA A 323 11.63 3.50 0.01
C ALA A 323 12.64 2.61 -0.75
N ASP A 324 13.69 2.12 -0.09
CA ASP A 324 14.67 1.21 -0.70
C ASP A 324 14.07 -0.16 -1.06
N ARG A 325 13.15 -0.68 -0.24
CA ARG A 325 12.44 -1.92 -0.58
C ARG A 325 11.51 -1.75 -1.78
N ASN A 326 10.85 -0.60 -1.91
CA ASN A 326 10.11 -0.27 -3.15
C ASN A 326 11.05 -0.28 -4.36
N VAL A 327 12.27 0.27 -4.24
CA VAL A 327 13.25 0.21 -5.33
C VAL A 327 13.62 -1.22 -5.69
N GLY A 328 13.76 -2.13 -4.72
CA GLY A 328 13.97 -3.55 -5.00
C GLY A 328 12.88 -4.15 -5.90
N ILE A 329 11.61 -3.83 -5.63
CA ILE A 329 10.49 -4.23 -6.50
C ILE A 329 10.65 -3.64 -7.91
N TRP A 330 10.96 -2.34 -7.99
CA TRP A 330 11.06 -1.64 -9.27
C TRP A 330 12.23 -2.16 -10.12
N ASP A 331 13.37 -2.43 -9.50
CA ASP A 331 14.56 -3.02 -10.12
C ASP A 331 14.26 -4.44 -10.63
N GLY A 332 13.57 -5.26 -9.82
CA GLY A 332 13.15 -6.62 -10.20
C GLY A 332 12.26 -6.61 -11.44
N MET A 333 11.22 -5.77 -11.45
CA MET A 333 10.36 -5.61 -12.63
C MET A 333 11.14 -5.11 -13.84
N LEU A 334 11.97 -4.08 -13.68
CA LEU A 334 12.76 -3.54 -14.78
C LEU A 334 13.68 -4.58 -15.41
N ALA A 335 14.36 -5.39 -14.58
CA ALA A 335 15.25 -6.45 -15.04
C ALA A 335 14.52 -7.49 -15.89
N VAL A 336 13.32 -7.92 -15.47
CA VAL A 336 12.49 -8.88 -16.25
C VAL A 336 12.01 -8.25 -17.55
N LEU A 337 11.53 -7.00 -17.52
CA LEU A 337 11.07 -6.30 -18.72
C LEU A 337 12.18 -6.12 -19.75
N GLN A 338 13.40 -5.79 -19.32
CA GLN A 338 14.57 -5.68 -20.19
C GLN A 338 14.95 -7.02 -20.83
N GLN A 339 14.75 -8.14 -20.14
CA GLN A 339 14.97 -9.47 -20.70
C GLN A 339 13.89 -9.80 -21.74
N THR A 340 12.62 -9.55 -21.44
CA THR A 340 11.52 -9.77 -22.37
C THR A 340 11.66 -8.92 -23.65
N ALA A 341 12.10 -7.66 -23.53
CA ALA A 341 12.36 -6.80 -24.67
C ALA A 341 13.47 -7.33 -25.60
N LYS A 342 14.50 -8.01 -25.07
CA LYS A 342 15.54 -8.66 -25.90
C LYS A 342 14.98 -9.81 -26.74
N PHE A 343 13.90 -10.45 -26.31
CA PHE A 343 13.19 -11.47 -27.09
C PHE A 343 12.16 -10.86 -28.07
N ALA A 344 11.89 -9.55 -27.97
CA ALA A 344 11.02 -8.78 -28.86
C ALA A 344 11.80 -7.59 -29.48
N PRO A 345 12.71 -7.82 -30.44
CA PRO A 345 13.74 -6.85 -30.89
C PRO A 345 13.22 -5.53 -31.49
N ASN A 346 11.91 -5.37 -31.65
CA ASN A 346 11.29 -4.11 -32.06
C ASN A 346 11.04 -3.14 -30.89
N LEU A 347 11.20 -3.61 -29.64
CA LEU A 347 11.19 -2.79 -28.42
C LEU A 347 12.64 -2.40 -28.05
N THR A 348 13.26 -1.50 -28.83
CA THR A 348 14.48 -0.83 -28.37
C THR A 348 14.12 0.14 -27.24
N LEU A 349 14.38 -0.27 -25.99
CA LEU A 349 14.50 0.62 -24.84
C LEU A 349 15.66 1.59 -25.15
N ARG A 350 15.35 2.87 -25.38
CA ARG A 350 16.35 3.93 -25.60
C ARG A 350 16.74 4.60 -24.31
#